data_AF-A0A9Q0FY31-F1
#
_entry.id   AF-A0A9Q0FY31-F1
#
_cell.length_a   1.000
_cell.length_b   1.000
_cell.length_c   1.000
_cell.angle_alpha   90.00
_cell.angle_beta   90.00
_cell.angle_gamma   90.00
#
_symmetry.space_group_name_H-M   'P 1'
#
loop_
_entity.id
_entity.type
_entity.pdbx_description
1 polymer ?
#
loop_
_entity_poly.entity_id
_entity_poly.type
_entity_poly.pdbx_seq_one_letter_code
_entity_poly.pdbx_strand_id
1 'polypeptide(L)'
;MNCVGWWQVELAKMLVENGQTHLFQHWAEPGTHDPQKQSFFHQVERLNSSYPGGLESYIKTARELLADSKEGKNPFDGFTPSVPTGENLTFADENFIKFEETGVTEAQNAAFVLVAGGLGERLGYNGIKVALPVETTTGTCFLQQYIESVLALQEASHGRTQGLSPKS
;
A
#
# COMPACT_ATOMS: atom_id res chain seq x y z
N MET A 1 -11.82 29.03 -29.52
CA MET A 1 -10.42 28.58 -29.49
C MET A 1 -10.05 28.35 -28.04
N ASN A 2 -10.09 27.10 -27.57
CA ASN A 2 -9.52 26.78 -26.25
C ASN A 2 -8.02 26.63 -26.45
N CYS A 3 -7.27 27.65 -26.05
CA CYS A 3 -5.81 27.61 -26.09
C CYS A 3 -5.30 26.49 -25.18
N VAL A 4 -4.32 25.71 -25.66
CA VAL A 4 -3.61 24.72 -24.85
C VAL A 4 -2.95 25.45 -23.67
N GLY A 5 -3.17 24.97 -22.45
CA GLY A 5 -2.58 25.58 -21.25
C GLY A 5 -1.06 25.39 -21.23
N TRP A 6 -0.31 26.36 -20.70
CA TRP A 6 1.16 26.28 -20.64
C TRP A 6 1.64 25.00 -19.92
N TRP A 7 0.91 24.58 -18.87
CA TRP A 7 1.23 23.39 -18.09
C TRP A 7 1.09 22.10 -18.91
N GLN A 8 0.15 22.06 -19.86
CA GLN A 8 -0.02 20.91 -20.76
C GLN A 8 1.16 20.80 -21.72
N VAL A 9 1.67 21.95 -22.19
CA VAL A 9 2.87 22.00 -23.03
C VAL A 9 4.08 21.49 -22.26
N GLU A 10 4.28 21.90 -21.01
CA GLU A 10 5.38 21.43 -20.18
C GLU A 10 5.30 19.91 -19.89
N LEU A 11 4.10 19.39 -19.57
CA LEU A 11 3.91 17.96 -19.40
C LEU A 11 4.15 17.17 -20.70
N ALA A 12 3.73 17.71 -21.85
CA ALA A 12 3.98 17.09 -23.15
C ALA A 12 5.47 17.07 -23.48
N LYS A 13 6.19 18.17 -23.23
CA LYS A 13 7.65 18.23 -23.40
C LYS A 13 8.34 17.18 -22.55
N MET A 14 8.03 17.11 -21.25
CA MET A 14 8.60 16.11 -20.34
C MET A 14 8.40 14.68 -20.86
N LEU A 15 7.18 14.36 -21.34
CA LEU A 15 6.89 13.04 -21.93
C LEU A 15 7.71 12.79 -23.20
N VAL A 16 7.80 13.77 -24.10
CA VAL A 16 8.55 13.65 -25.36
C VAL A 16 10.06 13.49 -25.09
N GLU A 17 10.63 14.32 -24.22
CA GLU A 17 12.04 14.26 -23.81
C GLU A 17 12.39 12.92 -23.15
N ASN A 18 11.43 12.32 -22.44
CA ASN A 18 11.57 10.98 -21.84
C ASN A 18 11.20 9.83 -22.81
N GLY A 19 11.09 10.10 -24.11
CA GLY A 19 10.89 9.07 -25.15
C GLY A 19 9.47 8.52 -25.23
N GLN A 20 8.46 9.23 -24.70
CA GLN A 20 7.05 8.83 -24.73
C GLN A 20 6.28 9.44 -25.92
N THR A 21 6.97 9.73 -27.03
CA THR A 21 6.37 10.36 -28.23
C THR A 21 5.22 9.55 -28.82
N HIS A 22 5.19 8.23 -28.60
CA HIS A 22 4.12 7.36 -29.07
C HIS A 22 2.73 7.74 -28.53
N LEU A 23 2.65 8.39 -27.37
CA LEU A 23 1.40 8.92 -26.80
C LEU A 23 0.74 9.98 -27.70
N PHE A 24 1.52 10.60 -28.59
CA PHE A 24 1.09 11.70 -29.46
C PHE A 24 1.05 11.33 -30.95
N GLN A 25 1.37 10.10 -31.35
CA GLN A 25 1.43 9.69 -32.78
C GLN A 25 0.09 9.80 -33.52
N HIS A 26 -1.03 9.65 -32.81
CA HIS A 26 -2.38 9.77 -33.36
C HIS A 26 -3.17 10.87 -32.65
N TRP A 27 -2.50 11.95 -32.27
CA TRP A 27 -3.12 13.07 -31.59
C TRP A 27 -4.09 13.78 -32.53
N ALA A 28 -5.36 13.91 -32.11
CA ALA A 28 -6.40 14.48 -32.96
C ALA A 28 -6.16 15.97 -33.23
N GLU A 29 -6.53 16.41 -34.43
CA GLU A 29 -6.46 17.80 -34.87
C GLU A 29 -7.14 18.76 -33.87
N PRO A 30 -6.72 20.04 -33.81
CA PRO A 30 -7.36 21.05 -32.97
C PRO A 30 -8.87 21.10 -33.17
N GLY A 31 -9.65 21.15 -32.08
CA GLY A 31 -11.12 21.15 -32.13
C GLY A 31 -11.76 19.77 -32.18
N THR A 32 -10.98 18.70 -32.35
CA THR A 32 -11.47 17.31 -32.37
C THR A 32 -11.07 16.59 -31.10
N HIS A 33 -12.01 15.98 -30.36
CA HIS A 33 -11.74 15.27 -29.09
C HIS A 33 -11.00 16.09 -28.01
N ASP A 34 -11.19 17.42 -28.00
CA ASP A 34 -10.55 18.29 -27.02
C ASP A 34 -10.84 17.91 -25.55
N PRO A 35 -12.08 17.48 -25.16
CA PRO A 35 -12.32 17.02 -23.79
C PRO A 35 -11.46 15.81 -23.38
N GLN A 36 -11.26 14.85 -24.28
CA GLN A 36 -10.42 13.67 -24.03
C GLN A 36 -8.94 14.07 -23.91
N LYS A 37 -8.47 15.01 -24.75
CA LYS A 37 -7.10 15.55 -24.66
C LYS A 37 -6.86 16.26 -23.32
N GLN A 38 -7.84 17.03 -22.85
CA GLN A 38 -7.78 17.67 -21.53
C GLN A 38 -7.74 16.62 -20.41
N SER A 39 -8.61 15.60 -20.48
CA SER A 39 -8.64 14.49 -19.51
C SER A 39 -7.32 13.72 -19.44
N PHE A 40 -6.68 13.46 -20.59
CA PHE A 40 -5.36 12.86 -20.66
C PHE A 40 -4.33 13.68 -19.89
N PHE A 41 -4.24 14.99 -20.12
CA PHE A 41 -3.26 15.82 -19.41
C PHE A 41 -3.53 15.93 -17.91
N HIS A 42 -4.78 15.94 -17.47
CA HIS A 42 -5.10 15.85 -16.04
C HIS A 42 -4.68 14.51 -15.43
N GLN A 43 -4.78 13.41 -16.19
CA GLN A 43 -4.27 12.12 -15.76
C GLN A 43 -2.73 12.15 -15.63
N VAL A 44 -2.04 12.71 -16.62
CA VAL A 44 -0.58 12.88 -16.60
C VAL A 44 -0.14 13.74 -15.41
N GLU A 45 -0.81 14.87 -15.18
CA GLU A 45 -0.55 15.77 -14.05
C GLU A 45 -0.70 15.04 -12.71
N ARG A 46 -1.81 14.31 -12.53
CA ARG A 46 -2.06 13.54 -11.30
C ARG A 46 -1.00 12.47 -11.08
N LEU A 47 -0.60 11.75 -12.12
CA LEU A 47 0.46 10.75 -12.01
C LEU A 47 1.81 11.39 -11.68
N ASN A 48 2.12 12.52 -12.32
CA ASN A 48 3.36 13.25 -12.09
C ASN A 48 3.45 13.83 -10.67
N SER A 49 2.34 14.23 -10.06
CA SER A 49 2.34 14.72 -8.67
C SER A 49 2.30 13.62 -7.62
N SER A 50 1.79 12.42 -7.98
CA SER A 50 1.62 11.30 -7.04
C SER A 50 2.87 10.45 -6.85
N TYR A 51 3.87 10.57 -7.73
CA TYR A 51 5.11 9.78 -7.65
C TYR A 51 6.28 10.66 -7.19
N PRO A 52 7.09 10.24 -6.20
CA PRO A 52 8.29 10.99 -5.80
C PRO A 52 9.23 11.25 -6.98
N GLY A 53 9.49 12.52 -7.28
CA GLY A 53 10.30 12.93 -8.44
C GLY A 53 9.58 12.86 -9.79
N GLY A 54 8.26 12.62 -9.79
CA GLY A 54 7.39 12.65 -10.95
C GLY A 54 7.60 11.54 -11.98
N LEU A 55 6.94 11.70 -13.12
CA LEU A 55 6.95 10.72 -14.20
C LEU A 55 8.33 10.56 -14.84
N GLU A 56 9.15 11.62 -14.85
CA GLU A 56 10.55 11.53 -15.27
C GLU A 56 11.32 10.52 -14.42
N SER A 57 11.23 10.64 -13.08
CA SER A 57 11.87 9.71 -12.16
C SER A 57 11.28 8.30 -12.29
N TYR A 58 9.97 8.18 -12.49
CA TYR A 58 9.31 6.89 -12.74
C TYR A 58 9.87 6.17 -13.97
N ILE A 59 9.97 6.88 -15.11
CA ILE A 59 10.47 6.32 -16.37
C ILE A 59 11.94 5.93 -16.24
N LYS A 60 12.76 6.80 -15.62
CA LYS A 60 14.17 6.51 -15.36
C LYS A 60 14.34 5.26 -14.51
N THR A 61 13.65 5.19 -13.37
CA THR A 61 13.71 4.06 -12.44
C THR A 61 13.26 2.77 -13.11
N ALA A 62 12.18 2.82 -13.91
CA ALA A 62 11.71 1.65 -14.65
C ALA A 62 12.77 1.11 -15.64
N ARG A 63 13.47 1.99 -16.36
CA ARG A 63 14.56 1.59 -17.27
C ARG A 63 15.71 0.93 -16.52
N GLU A 64 16.11 1.50 -15.39
CA GLU A 64 17.16 0.95 -14.53
C GLU A 64 16.78 -0.44 -14.00
N LEU A 65 15.57 -0.58 -13.44
CA LEU A 65 15.07 -1.87 -12.94
C LEU A 65 14.99 -2.95 -14.03
N LEU A 66 14.60 -2.59 -15.25
CA LEU A 66 14.58 -3.53 -16.38
C LEU A 66 15.99 -3.95 -16.81
N ALA A 67 16.96 -3.02 -16.81
CA ALA A 67 18.35 -3.32 -17.11
C ALA A 67 18.97 -4.23 -16.04
N ASP A 68 18.77 -3.91 -14.76
CA ASP A 68 19.26 -4.68 -13.63
C ASP A 68 18.66 -6.09 -13.58
N SER A 69 17.35 -6.21 -13.86
CA SER A 69 16.67 -7.50 -13.98
C SER A 69 17.25 -8.35 -15.11
N LYS A 70 17.52 -7.74 -16.28
CA LYS A 70 18.16 -8.41 -17.41
C LYS A 70 19.58 -8.90 -17.08
N GLU A 71 20.32 -8.12 -16.29
CA GLU A 71 21.68 -8.44 -15.85
C GLU A 71 21.71 -9.42 -14.66
N GLY A 72 20.55 -9.77 -14.09
CA GLY A 72 20.44 -10.68 -12.95
C GLY A 72 21.02 -10.08 -11.66
N LYS A 73 21.09 -8.74 -11.55
CA LYS A 73 21.58 -8.09 -10.33
C LYS A 73 20.66 -8.41 -9.16
N ASN A 74 21.23 -8.99 -8.12
CA ASN A 74 20.54 -9.18 -6.86
C ASN A 74 20.88 -7.99 -5.94
N PRO A 75 19.91 -7.14 -5.55
CA PRO A 75 20.16 -6.03 -4.62
C PRO A 75 20.58 -6.51 -3.22
N PHE A 76 20.39 -7.80 -2.93
CA PHE A 76 20.77 -8.45 -1.67
C PHE A 76 22.05 -9.27 -1.79
N ASP A 77 22.81 -9.16 -2.88
CA ASP A 77 24.09 -9.88 -2.99
C ASP A 77 25.06 -9.42 -1.88
N GLY A 78 25.72 -10.38 -1.23
CA GLY A 78 26.55 -10.13 -0.04
C GLY A 78 25.79 -9.99 1.30
N PHE A 79 24.44 -9.95 1.29
CA PHE A 79 23.66 -10.02 2.53
C PHE A 79 23.38 -11.48 2.90
N THR A 80 23.60 -11.82 4.17
CA THR A 80 23.24 -13.14 4.71
C THR A 80 22.02 -12.98 5.62
N PRO A 81 20.91 -13.67 5.36
CA PRO A 81 19.76 -13.63 6.26
C PRO A 81 20.13 -14.27 7.60
N SER A 82 19.88 -13.56 8.69
CA SER A 82 20.01 -14.08 10.05
C SER A 82 18.63 -14.19 10.68
N VAL A 83 18.33 -15.32 11.30
CA VAL A 83 17.14 -15.44 12.15
C VAL A 83 17.40 -14.63 13.42
N PRO A 84 16.55 -13.66 13.77
CA PRO A 84 16.68 -12.93 15.02
C PRO A 84 16.61 -13.89 16.22
N THR A 85 17.37 -13.61 17.28
CA THR A 85 17.21 -14.33 18.54
C THR A 85 15.82 -14.03 19.10
N GLY A 86 15.00 -15.07 19.27
CA GLY A 86 13.67 -14.99 19.86
C GLY A 86 13.47 -16.06 20.92
N GLU A 87 12.35 -15.97 21.63
CA GLU A 87 11.93 -16.97 22.61
C GLU A 87 10.80 -17.84 22.04
N ASN A 88 10.89 -19.16 22.24
CA ASN A 88 9.77 -20.05 22.00
C ASN A 88 8.94 -20.13 23.28
N LEU A 89 7.75 -19.54 23.26
CA LEU A 89 6.81 -19.58 24.38
C LEU A 89 5.96 -20.85 24.28
N THR A 90 5.83 -21.60 25.38
CA THR A 90 4.90 -22.72 25.44
C THR A 90 3.55 -22.19 25.88
N PHE A 91 2.48 -22.55 25.15
CA PHE A 91 1.14 -22.10 25.47
C PHE A 91 0.79 -22.39 26.95
N ALA A 92 0.26 -21.38 27.63
CA ALA A 92 -0.15 -21.40 29.03
C ALA A 92 0.97 -21.64 30.07
N ASP A 93 2.25 -21.52 29.70
CA ASP A 93 3.34 -21.44 30.68
C ASP A 93 3.41 -20.04 31.34
N GLU A 94 4.20 -19.91 32.40
CA GLU A 94 4.34 -18.66 33.14
C GLU A 94 4.87 -17.50 32.28
N ASN A 95 5.79 -17.79 31.35
CA ASN A 95 6.34 -16.79 30.45
C ASN A 95 5.31 -16.34 29.41
N PHE A 96 4.53 -17.28 28.85
CA PHE A 96 3.42 -17.02 27.93
C PHE A 96 2.41 -16.08 28.57
N ILE A 97 1.93 -16.41 29.77
CA ILE A 97 0.96 -15.58 30.49
C ILE A 97 1.56 -14.19 30.75
N LYS A 98 2.79 -14.12 31.27
CA LYS A 98 3.48 -12.85 31.53
C LYS A 98 3.59 -11.96 30.28
N PHE A 99 3.97 -12.54 29.14
CA PHE A 99 4.10 -11.78 27.89
C PHE A 99 2.75 -11.40 27.29
N GLU A 100 1.73 -12.26 27.40
CA GLU A 100 0.36 -11.94 26.99
C GLU A 100 -0.17 -10.73 27.78
N GLU A 101 -0.01 -10.74 29.10
CA GLU A 101 -0.45 -9.63 29.96
C GLU A 101 0.27 -8.32 29.60
N THR A 102 1.59 -8.38 29.41
CA THR A 102 2.38 -7.22 28.99
C THR A 102 1.92 -6.70 27.63
N GLY A 103 1.69 -7.61 26.67
CA GLY A 103 1.23 -7.26 25.32
C GLY A 103 -0.15 -6.62 25.31
N VAL A 104 -1.10 -7.12 26.10
CA VAL A 104 -2.43 -6.52 26.24
C VAL A 104 -2.34 -5.11 26.83
N THR A 105 -1.49 -4.88 27.84
CA THR A 105 -1.27 -3.53 28.40
C THR A 105 -0.67 -2.57 27.37
N GLU A 106 0.26 -3.02 26.52
CA GLU A 106 0.86 -2.18 25.48
C GLU A 106 -0.03 -1.96 24.25
N ALA A 107 -1.09 -2.74 24.07
CA ALA A 107 -1.97 -2.63 22.90
C ALA A 107 -2.60 -1.23 22.72
N GLN A 108 -2.84 -0.47 23.80
CA GLN A 108 -3.30 0.93 23.74
C GLN A 108 -2.32 1.88 23.04
N ASN A 109 -1.04 1.50 22.97
CA ASN A 109 0.03 2.27 22.32
C ASN A 109 0.35 1.73 20.91
N ALA A 110 -0.38 0.72 20.45
CA ALA A 110 -0.13 0.06 19.17
C ALA A 110 -0.96 0.67 18.03
N ALA A 111 -0.35 0.75 16.85
CA ALA A 111 -1.06 1.02 15.61
C ALA A 111 -1.19 -0.28 14.80
N PHE A 112 -2.41 -0.58 14.35
CA PHE A 112 -2.68 -1.74 13.51
C PHE A 112 -2.78 -1.31 12.05
N VAL A 113 -1.99 -1.92 11.17
CA VAL A 113 -1.98 -1.62 9.73
C VAL A 113 -2.32 -2.88 8.95
N LEU A 114 -3.42 -2.82 8.18
CA LEU A 114 -3.84 -3.90 7.28
C LEU A 114 -3.54 -3.53 5.84
N VAL A 115 -2.62 -4.27 5.20
CA VAL A 115 -2.33 -4.13 3.77
C VAL A 115 -3.34 -4.95 2.96
N ALA A 116 -4.50 -4.35 2.67
CA ALA A 116 -5.63 -4.99 1.98
C ALA A 116 -5.65 -4.71 0.46
N GLY A 117 -4.48 -4.69 -0.19
CA GLY A 117 -4.36 -4.51 -1.63
C GLY A 117 -4.68 -5.80 -2.41
N GLY A 118 -5.64 -5.72 -3.33
CA GLY A 118 -5.88 -6.76 -4.34
C GLY A 118 -7.22 -7.46 -4.27
N LEU A 119 -7.64 -7.99 -5.41
CA LEU A 119 -8.89 -8.72 -5.60
C LEU A 119 -8.71 -10.22 -5.36
N GLY A 120 -9.83 -10.89 -5.08
CA GLY A 120 -9.93 -12.34 -4.89
C GLY A 120 -9.96 -13.15 -6.20
N GLU A 121 -9.69 -12.54 -7.35
CA GLU A 121 -9.89 -13.16 -8.67
C GLU A 121 -9.10 -14.47 -8.83
N ARG A 122 -7.86 -14.53 -8.34
CA ARG A 122 -7.04 -15.76 -8.36
C ARG A 122 -7.61 -16.88 -7.49
N LEU A 123 -8.46 -16.55 -6.53
CA LEU A 123 -9.19 -17.48 -5.66
C LEU A 123 -10.58 -17.83 -6.24
N GLY A 124 -10.93 -17.31 -7.41
CA GLY A 124 -12.28 -17.46 -7.98
C GLY A 124 -13.34 -16.60 -7.28
N TYR A 125 -12.94 -15.59 -6.51
CA TYR A 125 -13.85 -14.70 -5.79
C TYR A 125 -13.91 -13.31 -6.44
N ASN A 126 -15.12 -12.90 -6.82
CA ASN A 126 -15.37 -11.58 -7.41
C ASN A 126 -15.61 -10.53 -6.32
N GLY A 127 -14.52 -10.08 -5.70
CA GLY A 127 -14.55 -9.07 -4.65
C GLY A 127 -13.18 -8.85 -4.01
N ILE A 128 -13.14 -8.02 -2.97
CA ILE A 128 -11.93 -7.76 -2.18
C ILE A 128 -11.63 -8.96 -1.26
N LYS A 129 -10.36 -9.32 -1.09
CA LYS A 129 -9.99 -10.50 -0.28
C LYS A 129 -10.47 -10.43 1.17
N VAL A 130 -10.53 -9.23 1.75
CA VAL A 130 -10.95 -9.05 3.15
C VAL A 130 -12.45 -9.25 3.35
N ALA A 131 -13.23 -9.33 2.27
CA ALA A 131 -14.65 -9.68 2.31
C ALA A 131 -14.89 -11.20 2.27
N LEU A 132 -13.84 -12.02 2.07
CA LEU A 132 -13.96 -13.46 2.20
C LEU A 132 -14.28 -13.84 3.65
N PRO A 133 -15.15 -14.84 3.86
CA PRO A 133 -15.39 -15.38 5.19
C PRO A 133 -14.13 -16.04 5.73
N VAL A 134 -13.82 -15.81 7.01
CA VAL A 134 -12.72 -16.50 7.73
C VAL A 134 -13.07 -17.97 7.92
N GLU A 135 -14.36 -18.23 8.15
CA GLU A 135 -14.95 -19.54 8.36
C GLU A 135 -16.41 -19.51 7.87
N THR A 136 -17.01 -20.69 7.67
CA THR A 136 -18.34 -20.78 7.03
C THR A 136 -19.51 -20.91 8.02
N THR A 137 -19.24 -21.09 9.31
CA THR A 137 -20.28 -21.25 10.34
C THR A 137 -20.95 -19.92 10.67
N THR A 138 -20.18 -18.83 10.84
CA THR A 138 -20.74 -17.49 11.09
C THR A 138 -20.74 -16.62 9.84
N GLY A 139 -19.84 -16.89 8.90
CA GLY A 139 -19.69 -16.11 7.66
C GLY A 139 -19.02 -14.75 7.89
N THR A 140 -18.47 -14.52 9.08
CA THR A 140 -17.70 -13.33 9.43
C THR A 140 -16.54 -13.16 8.47
N CYS A 141 -16.41 -11.99 7.85
CA CYS A 141 -15.33 -11.72 6.92
C CYS A 141 -14.03 -11.36 7.66
N PHE A 142 -12.89 -11.54 6.99
CA PHE A 142 -11.58 -11.16 7.55
C PHE A 142 -11.56 -9.72 8.07
N LEU A 143 -12.16 -8.78 7.34
CA LEU A 143 -12.21 -7.38 7.76
C LEU A 143 -12.91 -7.22 9.11
N GLN A 144 -14.07 -7.86 9.28
CA GLN A 144 -14.82 -7.82 10.52
C GLN A 144 -14.03 -8.49 11.65
N GLN A 145 -13.48 -9.68 11.43
CA GLN A 145 -12.68 -10.40 12.43
C GLN A 145 -11.50 -9.54 12.93
N TYR A 146 -10.79 -8.85 12.05
CA TYR A 146 -9.67 -7.99 12.44
C TYR A 146 -10.15 -6.78 13.26
N ILE A 147 -11.22 -6.11 12.84
CA ILE A 147 -11.77 -4.95 13.56
C ILE A 147 -12.25 -5.37 14.95
N GLU A 148 -13.01 -6.46 15.05
CA GLU A 148 -13.51 -6.97 16.33
C GLU A 148 -12.36 -7.38 17.26
N SER A 149 -11.30 -8.00 16.72
CA SER A 149 -10.11 -8.34 17.50
C SER A 149 -9.39 -7.11 18.05
N VAL A 150 -9.26 -6.05 17.23
CA VAL A 150 -8.65 -4.77 17.67
C VAL A 150 -9.51 -4.09 18.74
N LEU A 151 -10.84 -4.09 18.59
CA LEU A 151 -11.75 -3.53 19.58
C LEU A 151 -11.68 -4.30 20.91
N ALA A 152 -11.62 -5.64 20.86
CA ALA A 152 -11.46 -6.48 22.04
C ALA A 152 -10.13 -6.21 22.75
N LEU A 153 -9.02 -6.05 21.99
CA LEU A 153 -7.72 -5.67 22.54
C LEU A 153 -7.75 -4.29 23.20
N GLN A 154 -8.41 -3.31 22.57
CA GLN A 154 -8.57 -1.97 23.13
C GLN A 154 -9.34 -2.00 24.47
N GLU A 155 -10.46 -2.73 24.52
CA GLU A 155 -11.25 -2.90 25.74
C GLU A 155 -10.43 -3.58 26.85
N ALA A 156 -9.73 -4.67 26.53
CA ALA A 156 -8.91 -5.41 27.47
C ALA A 156 -7.74 -4.57 28.01
N SER A 157 -7.09 -3.78 27.14
CA SER A 157 -5.99 -2.88 27.49
C SER A 157 -6.46 -1.78 28.44
N HIS A 158 -7.55 -1.08 28.09
CA HIS A 158 -8.12 0.00 28.89
C HIS A 158 -8.63 -0.46 30.27
N GLY A 159 -9.26 -1.63 30.33
CA GLY A 159 -9.73 -2.21 31.61
C GLY A 159 -8.59 -2.47 32.58
N ARG A 160 -7.40 -2.80 32.08
CA ARG A 160 -6.21 -3.08 32.90
C ARG A 160 -5.46 -1.80 33.31
N THR A 161 -5.37 -0.77 32.47
CA THR A 161 -4.73 0.50 32.86
C THR A 161 -5.55 1.31 33.86
N GLN A 162 -6.89 1.29 33.79
CA GLN A 162 -7.72 1.97 34.79
C GLN A 162 -7.60 1.39 36.21
N GLY A 163 -7.23 0.10 36.34
CA GLY A 163 -6.94 -0.53 37.63
C GLY A 163 -5.56 -0.18 38.22
N LEU A 164 -4.67 0.43 37.44
CA LEU A 164 -3.28 0.77 37.82
C LEU A 164 -3.07 2.25 38.15
N SER A 165 -4.08 3.11 37.95
CA SER A 165 -4.00 4.52 38.33
C SER A 165 -3.91 4.67 39.86
N PRO A 166 -2.91 5.38 40.41
CA PRO A 166 -2.90 5.69 41.84
C PRO A 166 -4.14 6.52 42.16
N LYS A 167 -4.93 6.08 43.15
CA LYS A 167 -5.93 6.96 43.77
C LYS A 167 -5.17 8.12 44.41
N SER A 168 -5.36 9.33 43.86
CA SER A 168 -4.91 10.59 44.44
C SER A 168 -5.56 10.83 45.80
#